data_AF-A0AA91F2W8-F1
#
_entry.id   AF-A0AA91F2W8-F1
#
_cell.length_a   1.000
_cell.length_b   1.000
_cell.length_c   1.000
_cell.angle_alpha   90.00
_cell.angle_beta   90.00
_cell.angle_gamma   90.00
#
_symmetry.space_group_name_H-M   'P 1'
#
loop_
_entity.id
_entity.type
_entity.pdbx_description
1 polymer ?
#
loop_
_entity_poly.entity_id
_entity_poly.type
_entity_poly.pdbx_seq_one_letter_code
_entity_poly.pdbx_strand_id
1 'polypeptide(L)'
;MRREQRERLAVRRAQQTVAEGLERVAVWVSVLAALFALLLSIVAVTGMSAGRTQWGDVPTWLAAIGTTAAVAVALRAASKEARTRKWLEHRQQADRVTAWVVNPRGPEATGGAFTAPPEWVALLNSSDAVVYDVVVTLRFKIRGADAPVAGHVFVRFLPPGESLTRVRGPLSDAGEEIAFDVVENASIAFTDTRGTHWRRNAAGSLTELSESALVEHGARDAISFNWLTGKFPDKPR
;
A
#
# COMPACT_ATOMS: atom_id res chain seq x y z
N MET A 1 -8.30 9.10 -24.26
CA MET A 1 -7.90 8.24 -23.13
C MET A 1 -7.20 8.98 -21.97
N ARG A 2 -6.04 9.64 -22.15
CA ARG A 2 -5.35 10.34 -21.01
C ARG A 2 -6.12 11.52 -20.41
N ARG A 3 -6.98 12.19 -21.18
CA ARG A 3 -7.80 13.33 -20.72
C ARG A 3 -8.96 12.88 -19.81
N GLU A 4 -9.68 11.83 -20.21
CA GLU A 4 -10.78 11.25 -19.42
C GLU A 4 -10.29 10.66 -18.10
N GLN A 5 -9.10 10.05 -18.06
CA GLN A 5 -8.50 9.59 -16.81
C GLN A 5 -8.18 10.74 -15.85
N ARG A 6 -7.70 11.88 -16.36
CA ARG A 6 -7.44 13.08 -15.54
C ARG A 6 -8.73 13.68 -15.00
N GLU A 7 -9.78 13.74 -15.81
CA GLU A 7 -11.10 14.24 -15.40
C GLU A 7 -11.72 13.34 -14.32
N ARG A 8 -11.65 12.01 -14.46
CA ARG A 8 -12.12 11.06 -13.44
C ARG A 8 -11.34 11.18 -12.13
N LEU A 9 -10.02 11.39 -12.18
CA LEU A 9 -9.20 11.61 -11.00
C LEU A 9 -9.53 12.95 -10.31
N ALA A 10 -9.79 14.01 -11.07
CA ALA A 10 -10.19 15.30 -10.54
C ALA A 10 -11.55 15.22 -9.82
N VAL A 11 -12.52 14.53 -10.42
CA VAL A 11 -13.84 14.31 -9.80
C VAL A 11 -13.73 13.51 -8.50
N ARG A 12 -12.92 12.45 -8.48
CA ARG A 12 -12.69 11.65 -7.25
C ARG A 12 -12.03 12.47 -6.13
N ARG A 13 -11.05 13.32 -6.47
CA ARG A 13 -10.42 14.22 -5.49
C ARG A 13 -11.42 15.24 -4.95
N ALA A 14 -12.25 15.83 -5.81
CA ALA A 14 -13.30 16.75 -5.39
C ALA A 14 -14.31 16.07 -4.44
N GLN A 15 -14.75 14.85 -4.77
CA GLN A 15 -15.64 14.07 -3.91
C GLN A 15 -15.01 13.72 -2.55
N GLN A 16 -13.72 13.36 -2.50
CA GLN A 16 -13.02 13.13 -1.24
C GLN A 16 -12.91 14.40 -0.40
N THR A 17 -12.59 15.56 -0.99
CA THR A 17 -12.53 16.82 -0.25
C THR A 17 -13.88 17.23 0.34
N VAL A 18 -14.98 16.93 -0.36
CA VAL A 18 -16.35 17.18 0.13
C VAL A 18 -16.69 16.23 1.28
N ALA A 19 -16.34 14.95 1.18
CA ALA A 19 -16.57 13.97 2.24
C ALA A 19 -15.80 14.33 3.53
N GLU A 20 -14.53 14.71 3.43
CA GLU A 20 -13.75 15.19 4.58
C GLU A 20 -14.33 16.48 5.20
N GLY A 21 -14.88 17.36 4.37
CA GLY A 21 -15.60 18.56 4.81
C GLY A 21 -16.86 18.21 5.62
N LEU A 22 -17.65 17.24 5.15
CA LEU A 22 -18.86 16.78 5.80
C LEU A 22 -18.58 16.11 7.16
N GLU A 23 -17.50 15.31 7.28
CA GLU A 23 -17.10 14.75 8.58
C GLU A 23 -16.75 15.83 9.59
N ARG A 24 -16.01 16.87 9.17
CA ARG A 24 -15.69 18.01 10.05
C ARG A 24 -16.95 18.74 10.49
N VAL A 25 -17.90 18.96 9.58
CA VAL A 25 -19.19 19.60 9.90
C VAL A 25 -19.99 18.74 10.88
N ALA A 26 -20.09 17.42 10.67
CA ALA A 26 -20.81 16.51 11.56
C ALA A 26 -20.23 16.50 12.99
N VAL A 27 -18.90 16.58 13.13
CA VAL A 27 -18.24 16.74 14.43
C VAL A 27 -18.61 18.07 15.07
N TRP A 28 -18.55 19.19 14.34
CA TRP A 28 -18.94 20.49 14.87
C TRP A 28 -20.42 20.55 15.27
N VAL A 29 -21.32 19.95 14.48
CA VAL A 29 -22.74 19.82 14.81
C VAL A 29 -22.94 19.01 16.09
N SER A 30 -22.20 17.91 16.26
CA SER A 30 -22.28 17.09 17.47
C SER A 30 -21.80 17.84 18.71
N VAL A 31 -20.72 18.61 18.58
CA VAL A 31 -20.20 19.48 19.66
C VAL A 31 -21.21 20.58 19.98
N LEU A 32 -21.77 21.26 18.98
CA LEU A 32 -22.79 22.28 19.18
C LEU A 32 -24.06 21.70 19.81
N ALA A 33 -24.49 20.51 19.39
CA ALA A 33 -25.64 19.82 19.97
C ALA A 33 -25.38 19.44 21.43
N ALA A 34 -24.18 18.98 21.78
CA ALA A 34 -23.80 18.68 23.15
C ALA A 34 -23.75 19.95 24.02
N LEU A 35 -23.18 21.05 23.51
CA LEU A 35 -23.17 22.34 24.19
C LEU A 35 -24.58 22.91 24.36
N PHE A 36 -25.43 22.76 23.35
CA PHE A 36 -26.83 23.19 23.39
C PHE A 36 -27.66 22.34 24.36
N ALA A 37 -27.49 21.02 24.37
CA ALA A 37 -28.12 20.13 25.34
C ALA A 37 -27.65 20.45 26.78
N LEU A 38 -26.37 20.77 26.96
CA LEU A 38 -25.84 21.24 28.23
C LEU A 38 -26.48 22.57 28.64
N LEU A 39 -26.61 23.52 27.72
CA LEU A 39 -27.25 24.82 27.97
C LEU A 39 -28.74 24.68 28.29
N LEU A 40 -29.47 23.82 27.56
CA LEU A 40 -30.87 23.48 27.85
C LEU A 40 -31.03 22.82 29.22
N SER A 41 -30.10 21.93 29.58
CA SER A 41 -30.08 21.30 30.90
C SER A 41 -29.91 22.37 31.98
N ILE A 42 -29.01 23.35 31.79
CA ILE A 42 -28.84 24.50 32.70
C ILE A 42 -30.15 25.30 32.82
N VAL A 43 -30.78 25.66 31.69
CA VAL A 43 -32.00 26.49 31.68
C VAL A 43 -33.19 25.77 32.34
N ALA A 44 -33.44 24.51 31.98
CA ALA A 44 -34.52 23.71 32.57
C ALA A 44 -34.36 23.56 34.09
N VAL A 45 -33.12 23.41 34.54
CA VAL A 45 -32.75 23.31 35.94
C VAL A 45 -32.91 24.66 36.67
N THR A 46 -32.62 25.79 36.01
CA THR A 46 -32.87 27.14 36.58
C THR A 46 -34.34 27.54 36.60
N GLY A 47 -35.17 27.02 35.68
CA GLY A 47 -36.59 27.34 35.58
C GLY A 47 -37.49 26.61 36.59
N MET A 48 -37.00 25.51 37.20
CA MET A 48 -37.83 24.63 38.04
C MET A 48 -37.62 24.75 39.56
N SER A 49 -36.81 25.68 40.06
CA SER A 49 -36.63 25.82 41.52
C SER A 49 -36.58 27.26 42.01
N ALA A 50 -37.76 27.80 42.32
CA ALA A 50 -37.92 28.75 43.43
C ALA A 50 -37.70 27.98 44.75
N GLY A 51 -36.44 27.73 45.11
CA GLY A 51 -36.06 27.02 46.32
C GLY A 51 -34.54 27.02 46.49
N ARG A 52 -34.07 27.19 47.72
CA ARG A 52 -32.64 27.31 48.09
C ARG A 52 -31.86 26.03 47.77
N THR A 53 -31.43 25.86 46.54
CA THR A 53 -30.52 24.78 46.12
C THR A 53 -29.10 25.34 46.09
N GLN A 54 -28.17 24.76 46.87
CA GLN A 54 -26.78 25.19 46.92
C GLN A 54 -26.03 24.65 45.70
N TRP A 55 -26.09 25.41 44.61
CA TRP A 55 -25.36 25.16 43.38
C TRP A 55 -23.86 25.24 43.68
N GLY A 56 -23.12 24.15 43.45
CA GLY A 56 -21.67 24.13 43.68
C GLY A 56 -20.96 25.30 42.97
N ASP A 57 -19.84 25.75 43.54
CA ASP A 57 -19.18 26.99 43.13
C ASP A 57 -18.69 26.94 41.67
N VAL A 58 -18.74 28.10 40.99
CA VAL A 58 -18.26 28.34 39.61
C VAL A 58 -16.90 27.69 39.29
N PRO A 59 -15.89 27.67 40.18
CA PRO A 59 -14.62 27.01 39.92
C PRO A 59 -14.73 25.50 39.68
N THR A 60 -15.69 24.83 40.34
CA THR A 60 -15.93 23.38 40.19
C THR A 60 -16.44 23.05 38.78
N TRP A 61 -17.34 23.88 38.25
CA TRP A 61 -17.87 23.73 36.90
C TRP A 61 -16.82 23.98 35.83
N LEU A 62 -15.97 25.01 36.02
CA LEU A 62 -14.85 25.28 35.12
C LEU A 62 -13.83 24.13 35.14
N ALA A 63 -13.54 23.55 36.30
CA ALA A 63 -12.65 22.39 36.42
C ALA A 63 -13.21 21.16 35.68
N ALA A 64 -14.52 20.91 35.76
CA ALA A 64 -15.17 19.79 35.06
C ALA A 64 -15.11 19.93 33.54
N ILE A 65 -15.36 21.14 33.01
CA ILE A 65 -15.23 21.44 31.57
C ILE A 65 -13.78 21.28 31.11
N GLY A 66 -12.83 21.84 31.87
CA GLY A 66 -11.40 21.73 31.56
C GLY A 66 -10.92 20.27 31.52
N THR A 67 -11.37 19.45 32.47
CA THR A 67 -11.03 18.02 32.52
C THR A 67 -11.61 17.27 31.32
N THR A 68 -12.88 17.54 30.97
CA THR A 68 -13.54 16.89 29.83
C THR A 68 -12.85 17.23 28.50
N ALA A 69 -12.49 18.51 28.30
CA ALA A 69 -11.76 18.95 27.12
C ALA A 69 -10.35 18.30 27.05
N ALA A 70 -9.64 18.23 28.18
CA ALA A 70 -8.33 17.60 28.25
C ALA A 70 -8.39 16.11 27.90
N VAL A 71 -9.38 15.37 28.41
CA VAL A 71 -9.60 13.95 28.07
C VAL A 71 -9.89 13.77 26.59
N ALA A 72 -10.75 14.62 25.99
CA ALA A 72 -11.06 14.54 24.57
C ALA A 72 -9.82 14.77 23.68
N VAL A 73 -8.99 15.76 24.02
CA VAL A 73 -7.73 16.03 23.31
C VAL A 73 -6.75 14.87 23.47
N ALA A 74 -6.62 14.32 24.69
CA ALA A 74 -5.74 13.18 24.96
C ALA A 74 -6.14 11.94 24.15
N LEU A 75 -7.44 11.60 24.12
CA LEU A 75 -7.95 10.47 23.32
C LEU A 75 -7.72 10.68 21.82
N ARG A 76 -7.87 11.93 21.33
CA ARG A 76 -7.59 12.27 19.92
C ARG A 76 -6.11 12.09 19.58
N ALA A 77 -5.21 12.56 20.45
CA ALA A 77 -3.77 12.41 20.27
C ALA A 77 -3.36 10.93 20.26
N ALA A 78 -3.82 10.15 21.25
CA ALA A 78 -3.57 8.72 21.34
C ALA A 78 -4.10 7.95 20.12
N SER A 79 -5.31 8.30 19.65
CA SER A 79 -5.89 7.67 18.46
C SER A 79 -5.09 7.97 17.18
N LYS A 80 -4.59 9.21 17.04
CA LYS A 80 -3.77 9.61 15.90
C LYS A 80 -2.44 8.85 15.91
N GLU A 81 -1.79 8.76 17.06
CA GLU A 81 -0.53 8.03 17.21
C GLU A 81 -0.69 6.54 16.93
N ALA A 82 -1.76 5.92 17.44
CA ALA A 82 -2.07 4.52 17.18
C ALA A 82 -2.26 4.23 15.67
N ARG A 83 -2.92 5.14 14.94
CA ARG A 83 -3.09 5.02 13.48
C ARG A 83 -1.75 5.14 12.74
N THR A 84 -0.94 6.14 13.09
CA THR A 84 0.38 6.34 12.48
C THR A 84 1.31 5.16 12.76
N ARG A 85 1.35 4.67 14.00
CA ARG A 85 2.16 3.52 14.38
C ARG A 85 1.76 2.28 13.58
N LYS A 86 0.46 1.98 13.51
CA LYS A 86 -0.03 0.86 12.69
C LYS A 86 0.41 1.02 11.24
N TRP A 87 0.18 2.18 10.63
CA TRP A 87 0.58 2.44 9.24
C TRP A 87 2.08 2.25 9.01
N LEU A 88 2.93 2.67 9.95
CA LEU A 88 4.37 2.45 9.89
C LEU A 88 4.75 0.97 10.00
N GLU A 89 4.13 0.22 10.91
CA GLU A 89 4.34 -1.23 11.04
C GLU A 89 3.99 -1.96 9.74
N HIS A 90 2.87 -1.59 9.11
CA HIS A 90 2.45 -2.13 7.81
C HIS A 90 3.45 -1.84 6.70
N ARG A 91 3.89 -0.58 6.62
CA ARG A 91 4.88 -0.17 5.63
C ARG A 91 6.20 -0.90 5.82
N GLN A 92 6.63 -1.12 7.06
CA GLN A 92 7.86 -1.87 7.38
C GLN A 92 7.80 -3.31 6.90
N GLN A 93 6.64 -3.97 6.99
CA GLN A 93 6.46 -5.31 6.43
C GLN A 93 6.62 -5.29 4.91
N ALA A 94 5.95 -4.36 4.24
CA ALA A 94 6.01 -4.23 2.79
C ALA A 94 7.42 -3.83 2.29
N ASP A 95 8.19 -3.15 3.12
CA ASP A 95 9.57 -2.78 2.80
C ASP A 95 10.55 -3.97 2.73
N ARG A 96 10.13 -5.12 3.27
CA ARG A 96 10.91 -6.36 3.33
C ARG A 96 10.68 -7.29 2.14
N VAL A 97 9.83 -6.89 1.19
CA VAL A 97 9.53 -7.66 -0.01
C VAL A 97 10.24 -7.04 -1.21
N THR A 98 11.08 -7.81 -1.89
CA THR A 98 11.87 -7.35 -3.04
C THR A 98 11.91 -8.41 -4.14
N ALA A 99 12.25 -7.97 -5.35
CA ALA A 99 12.51 -8.85 -6.48
C ALA A 99 13.73 -8.34 -7.24
N TRP A 100 14.51 -9.25 -7.81
CA TRP A 100 15.60 -8.91 -8.71
C TRP A 100 15.76 -9.98 -9.78
N VAL A 101 16.39 -9.57 -10.87
CA VAL A 101 16.68 -10.44 -12.00
C VAL A 101 17.93 -11.26 -11.68
N VAL A 102 17.87 -12.58 -11.92
CA VAL A 102 19.01 -13.49 -11.80
C VAL A 102 19.43 -13.95 -13.18
N ASN A 103 20.67 -13.66 -13.56
CA ASN A 103 21.24 -14.15 -14.81
C ASN A 103 22.25 -15.29 -14.52
N PRO A 104 22.00 -16.52 -15.02
CA PRO A 104 22.92 -17.63 -14.82
C PRO A 104 24.28 -17.44 -15.53
N ARG A 105 24.39 -16.57 -16.54
CA ARG A 105 25.62 -16.39 -17.35
C ARG A 105 26.67 -15.44 -16.75
N GLY A 106 26.47 -14.96 -15.52
CA GLY A 106 27.45 -14.15 -14.77
C GLY A 106 27.57 -12.67 -15.23
N PRO A 107 28.14 -11.80 -14.38
CA PRO A 107 28.29 -10.36 -14.66
C PRO A 107 29.38 -10.02 -15.70
N GLU A 108 30.14 -11.01 -16.17
CA GLU A 108 31.25 -10.81 -17.12
C GLU A 108 30.80 -10.69 -18.59
N ALA A 109 29.52 -10.96 -18.89
CA ALA A 109 28.96 -10.68 -20.20
C ALA A 109 28.63 -9.18 -20.37
N THR A 110 29.68 -8.40 -20.60
CA THR A 110 29.71 -7.20 -21.45
C THR A 110 28.87 -6.00 -20.99
N GLY A 111 29.52 -5.05 -20.30
CA GLY A 111 29.30 -3.61 -20.55
C GLY A 111 27.86 -3.08 -20.58
N GLY A 112 26.95 -3.64 -19.78
CA GLY A 112 25.58 -3.15 -19.63
C GLY A 112 24.55 -3.62 -20.65
N ALA A 113 24.91 -4.49 -21.62
CA ALA A 113 23.96 -5.03 -22.61
C ALA A 113 23.64 -6.50 -22.31
N PHE A 114 22.35 -6.83 -22.18
CA PHE A 114 21.91 -8.20 -21.96
C PHE A 114 21.80 -8.93 -23.30
N THR A 115 22.70 -9.88 -23.57
CA THR A 115 22.65 -10.70 -24.80
C THR A 115 21.55 -11.76 -24.79
N ALA A 116 20.90 -11.99 -23.65
CA ALA A 116 19.77 -12.88 -23.53
C ALA A 116 18.74 -12.32 -22.53
N PRO A 117 17.45 -12.61 -22.72
CA PRO A 117 16.44 -12.23 -21.75
C PRO A 117 16.68 -12.96 -20.43
N PRO A 118 16.46 -12.30 -19.28
CA PRO A 118 16.66 -12.96 -18.01
C PRO A 118 15.68 -14.12 -17.85
N GLU A 119 16.24 -15.29 -17.61
CA GLU A 119 15.47 -16.51 -17.46
C GLU A 119 14.81 -16.61 -16.08
N TRP A 120 15.43 -16.02 -15.05
CA TRP A 120 15.01 -16.18 -13.66
C TRP A 120 14.84 -14.84 -12.95
N VAL A 121 13.84 -14.80 -12.07
CA VAL A 121 13.62 -13.73 -11.10
C VAL A 121 13.69 -14.33 -9.71
N ALA A 122 14.51 -13.75 -8.86
CA ALA A 122 14.49 -14.01 -7.44
C ALA A 122 13.51 -13.06 -6.75
N LEU A 123 12.76 -13.63 -5.81
CA LEU A 123 11.79 -12.98 -4.96
C LEU A 123 12.27 -13.18 -3.53
N LEU A 124 12.34 -12.12 -2.75
CA LEU A 124 12.64 -12.19 -1.33
C LEU A 124 11.49 -11.60 -0.55
N ASN A 125 10.96 -12.38 0.38
CA ASN A 125 10.08 -11.90 1.43
C ASN A 125 10.81 -12.06 2.76
N SER A 126 11.45 -10.99 3.23
CA SER A 126 12.12 -10.96 4.54
C SER A 126 11.17 -10.59 5.69
N SER A 127 9.86 -10.57 5.45
CA SER A 127 8.85 -10.46 6.50
C SER A 127 8.55 -11.82 7.12
N ASP A 128 7.88 -11.81 8.27
CA ASP A 128 7.44 -12.98 9.02
C ASP A 128 6.10 -13.56 8.52
N ALA A 129 5.46 -12.91 7.55
CA ALA A 129 4.17 -13.33 7.02
C ALA A 129 4.19 -13.56 5.50
N VAL A 130 3.27 -14.40 5.04
CA VAL A 130 3.03 -14.63 3.61
C VAL A 130 2.45 -13.37 2.96
N VAL A 131 2.87 -13.07 1.73
CA VAL A 131 2.20 -12.07 0.88
C VAL A 131 1.53 -12.76 -0.31
N TYR A 132 0.45 -12.17 -0.82
CA TYR A 132 -0.42 -12.74 -1.84
C TYR A 132 -0.37 -11.93 -3.13
N ASP A 133 -0.90 -12.50 -4.20
CA ASP A 133 -1.16 -11.79 -5.47
C ASP A 133 0.08 -11.05 -5.99
N VAL A 134 1.22 -11.71 -5.92
CA VAL A 134 2.51 -11.15 -6.28
C VAL A 134 2.63 -11.06 -7.80
N VAL A 135 2.88 -9.86 -8.29
CA VAL A 135 3.16 -9.57 -9.68
C VAL A 135 4.53 -8.93 -9.77
N VAL A 136 5.45 -9.58 -10.45
CA VAL A 136 6.72 -8.97 -10.84
C VAL A 136 6.60 -8.46 -12.27
N THR A 137 6.93 -7.19 -12.46
CA THR A 137 7.03 -6.58 -13.77
C THR A 137 8.49 -6.25 -14.07
N LEU A 138 8.98 -6.84 -15.15
CA LEU A 138 10.28 -6.59 -15.74
C LEU A 138 10.09 -5.73 -16.98
N ARG A 139 10.90 -4.69 -17.15
CA ARG A 139 10.86 -3.84 -18.34
C ARG A 139 12.16 -3.96 -19.10
N PHE A 140 12.02 -4.18 -20.40
CA PHE A 140 13.11 -4.43 -21.32
C PHE A 140 13.09 -3.40 -22.42
N LYS A 141 14.26 -2.86 -22.76
CA LYS A 141 14.43 -2.14 -24.01
C LYS A 141 14.98 -3.09 -25.07
N ILE A 142 14.19 -3.37 -26.10
CA ILE A 142 14.64 -4.13 -27.26
C ILE A 142 15.31 -3.16 -28.24
N ARG A 143 16.47 -3.54 -28.76
CA ARG A 143 17.18 -2.73 -29.74
C ARG A 143 16.31 -2.56 -31.00
N GLY A 144 16.05 -1.31 -31.39
CA GLY A 144 15.19 -0.98 -32.54
C GLY A 144 13.69 -0.95 -32.25
N ALA A 145 13.25 -1.22 -31.02
CA ALA A 145 11.87 -0.99 -30.61
C ALA A 145 11.69 0.45 -30.08
N ASP A 146 10.61 1.11 -30.53
CA ASP A 146 10.27 2.47 -30.08
C ASP A 146 9.80 2.51 -28.62
N ALA A 147 9.30 1.40 -28.11
CA ALA A 147 8.75 1.29 -26.76
C ALA A 147 9.36 0.11 -25.99
N PRO A 148 9.54 0.25 -24.66
CA PRO A 148 9.97 -0.86 -23.82
C PRO A 148 8.88 -1.94 -23.77
N VAL A 149 9.32 -3.20 -23.76
CA VAL A 149 8.47 -4.37 -23.59
C VAL A 149 8.43 -4.74 -22.12
N ALA A 150 7.25 -5.10 -21.62
CA ALA A 150 7.08 -5.56 -20.25
C ALA A 150 6.85 -7.07 -20.20
N GLY A 151 7.60 -7.76 -19.36
CA GLY A 151 7.36 -9.15 -18.96
C GLY A 151 6.73 -9.18 -17.57
N HIS A 152 5.77 -10.09 -17.36
CA HIS A 152 5.09 -10.25 -16.08
C HIS A 152 5.27 -11.66 -15.55
N VAL A 153 5.54 -11.77 -14.25
CA VAL A 153 5.53 -13.03 -13.51
C VAL A 153 4.49 -12.95 -12.42
N PHE A 154 3.62 -13.95 -12.37
CA PHE A 154 2.54 -14.03 -11.40
C PHE A 154 2.80 -15.15 -10.40
N VAL A 155 2.75 -14.81 -9.11
CA VAL A 155 2.93 -15.73 -8.00
C VAL A 155 1.78 -15.53 -7.00
N ARG A 156 0.98 -16.58 -6.78
CA ARG A 156 -0.24 -16.47 -5.97
C ARG A 156 0.03 -16.16 -4.50
N PHE A 157 1.08 -16.75 -3.94
CA PHE A 157 1.55 -16.52 -2.58
C PHE A 157 3.07 -16.60 -2.54
N LEU A 158 3.72 -15.74 -1.75
CA LEU A 158 5.16 -15.71 -1.54
C LEU A 158 5.42 -15.86 -0.03
N PRO A 159 5.86 -17.05 0.43
CA PRO A 159 6.18 -17.29 1.83
C PRO A 159 7.43 -16.51 2.26
N PRO A 160 7.68 -16.38 3.57
CA PRO A 160 8.96 -15.89 4.08
C PRO A 160 10.15 -16.64 3.50
N GLY A 161 11.21 -15.92 3.16
CA GLY A 161 12.42 -16.43 2.56
C GLY A 161 12.62 -16.01 1.10
N GLU A 162 13.59 -16.66 0.46
CA GLU A 162 13.93 -16.45 -0.95
C GLU A 162 13.21 -17.48 -1.81
N SER A 163 12.76 -17.08 -2.99
CA SER A 163 12.10 -17.93 -3.97
C SER A 163 12.57 -17.57 -5.37
N LEU A 164 12.76 -18.56 -6.22
CA LEU A 164 13.20 -18.36 -7.60
C LEU A 164 12.06 -18.77 -8.55
N THR A 165 11.72 -17.89 -9.49
CA THR A 165 10.69 -18.15 -10.49
C THR A 165 11.21 -17.86 -11.89
N ARG A 166 10.82 -18.70 -12.85
CA ARG A 166 11.20 -18.50 -14.25
C ARG A 166 10.33 -17.42 -14.86
N VAL A 167 10.93 -16.54 -15.66
CA VAL A 167 10.20 -15.56 -16.47
C VAL A 167 9.59 -16.32 -17.65
N ARG A 168 8.26 -16.40 -17.70
CA ARG A 168 7.52 -16.88 -18.87
C ARG A 168 6.94 -15.71 -19.63
N GLY A 169 7.16 -15.66 -20.94
CA GLY A 169 6.60 -14.63 -21.81
C GLY A 169 7.20 -14.73 -23.21
N PRO A 170 6.79 -13.85 -24.15
CA PRO A 170 7.36 -13.84 -25.52
C PRO A 170 8.89 -13.69 -25.55
N LEU A 171 9.48 -13.29 -24.43
CA LEU A 171 10.92 -13.20 -24.18
C LEU A 171 11.59 -14.57 -23.96
N SER A 172 10.91 -15.55 -23.35
CA SER A 172 11.47 -16.91 -23.19
C SER A 172 11.42 -17.74 -24.47
N ASP A 173 10.53 -17.35 -25.40
CA ASP A 173 10.21 -18.11 -26.61
C ASP A 173 10.81 -17.45 -27.87
N ALA A 174 11.20 -16.17 -27.77
CA ALA A 174 12.08 -15.54 -28.74
C ALA A 174 13.49 -16.14 -28.57
N GLY A 175 13.95 -16.89 -29.56
CA GLY A 175 15.31 -17.48 -29.56
C GLY A 175 16.42 -16.43 -29.38
N GLU A 176 17.68 -16.91 -29.36
CA GLU A 176 18.90 -16.14 -29.03
C GLU A 176 19.21 -14.90 -29.91
N GLU A 177 18.32 -14.49 -30.81
CA GLU A 177 18.57 -13.45 -31.82
C GLU A 177 18.05 -12.05 -31.45
N ILE A 178 17.30 -11.89 -30.35
CA ILE A 178 16.84 -10.56 -29.90
C ILE A 178 17.87 -9.95 -28.93
N ALA A 179 18.54 -8.89 -29.36
CA ALA A 179 19.44 -8.11 -28.51
C ALA A 179 18.65 -7.19 -27.56
N PHE A 180 18.91 -7.29 -26.25
CA PHE A 180 18.30 -6.46 -25.21
C PHE A 180 19.32 -5.42 -24.70
N ASP A 181 18.96 -4.14 -24.77
CA ASP A 181 19.87 -3.05 -24.40
C ASP A 181 19.92 -2.85 -22.88
N VAL A 182 18.78 -2.81 -22.21
CA VAL A 182 18.71 -2.53 -20.75
C VAL A 182 17.53 -3.28 -20.14
N VAL A 183 17.81 -4.02 -19.07
CA VAL A 183 16.81 -4.53 -18.14
C VAL A 183 16.67 -3.50 -17.02
N GLU A 184 15.53 -2.82 -16.94
CA GLU A 184 15.22 -2.07 -15.72
C GLU A 184 15.06 -3.08 -14.56
N ASN A 185 15.54 -2.74 -13.36
CA ASN A 185 15.36 -3.59 -12.18
C ASN A 185 13.89 -4.02 -12.03
N ALA A 186 13.69 -5.22 -11.49
CA ALA A 186 12.35 -5.77 -11.29
C ALA A 186 11.52 -4.85 -10.37
N SER A 187 10.28 -4.58 -10.78
CA SER A 187 9.28 -4.02 -9.87
C SER A 187 8.37 -5.12 -9.37
N ILE A 188 7.98 -5.07 -8.10
CA ILE A 188 7.14 -6.07 -7.46
C ILE A 188 5.91 -5.40 -6.88
N ALA A 189 4.74 -5.97 -7.12
CA ALA A 189 3.50 -5.57 -6.50
C ALA A 189 2.84 -6.79 -5.86
N PHE A 190 2.17 -6.60 -4.71
CA PHE A 190 1.63 -7.70 -3.91
C PHE A 190 0.54 -7.19 -2.97
N THR A 191 -0.21 -8.12 -2.39
CA THR A 191 -1.19 -7.90 -1.33
C THR A 191 -0.63 -8.46 -0.02
N ASP A 192 -0.63 -7.67 1.04
CA ASP A 192 -0.26 -8.18 2.37
C ASP A 192 -1.37 -9.02 3.01
N THR A 193 -1.10 -9.57 4.20
CA THR A 193 -2.07 -10.41 4.94
C THR A 193 -3.34 -9.68 5.38
N ARG A 194 -3.34 -8.34 5.33
CA ARG A 194 -4.46 -7.48 5.76
C ARG A 194 -5.23 -6.94 4.57
N GLY A 195 -4.86 -7.31 3.35
CA GLY A 195 -5.53 -6.90 2.11
C GLY A 195 -5.03 -5.56 1.55
N THR A 196 -3.99 -4.96 2.12
CA THR A 196 -3.41 -3.73 1.54
C THR A 196 -2.52 -4.09 0.37
N HIS A 197 -2.64 -3.32 -0.72
CA HIS A 197 -1.90 -3.55 -1.96
C HIS A 197 -0.68 -2.63 -2.02
N TRP A 198 0.46 -3.20 -2.34
CA TRP A 198 1.74 -2.51 -2.35
C TRP A 198 2.41 -2.69 -3.70
N ARG A 199 3.18 -1.68 -4.10
CA ARG A 199 4.10 -1.71 -5.24
C ARG A 199 5.43 -1.15 -4.80
N ARG A 200 6.48 -1.94 -4.98
CA ARG A 200 7.86 -1.50 -4.92
C ARG A 200 8.38 -1.38 -6.35
N ASN A 201 8.77 -0.17 -6.73
CA ASN A 201 9.32 0.08 -8.06
C ASN A 201 10.79 -0.37 -8.16
N ALA A 202 11.32 -0.33 -9.39
CA ALA A 202 12.71 -0.66 -9.72
C ALA A 202 13.76 0.18 -8.95
N ALA A 203 13.38 1.36 -8.47
CA ALA A 203 14.20 2.26 -7.66
C ALA A 203 14.08 2.00 -6.14
N GLY A 204 13.32 0.99 -5.72
CA GLY A 204 13.10 0.63 -4.32
C GLY A 204 12.06 1.46 -3.59
N SER A 205 11.37 2.39 -4.26
CA SER A 205 10.30 3.18 -3.66
C SER A 205 9.03 2.36 -3.52
N LEU A 206 8.43 2.41 -2.33
CA LEU A 206 7.21 1.71 -1.96
C LEU A 206 6.00 2.64 -1.99
N THR A 207 4.97 2.25 -2.74
CA THR A 207 3.69 2.94 -2.89
C THR A 207 2.52 2.01 -2.65
N GLU A 208 1.50 2.50 -1.96
CA GLU A 208 0.23 1.79 -1.79
C GLU A 208 -0.61 1.88 -3.08
N LEU A 209 -1.28 0.80 -3.45
CA LEU A 209 -2.16 0.72 -4.62
C LEU A 209 -3.63 0.68 -4.17
N SER A 210 -4.52 1.25 -4.98
CA SER A 210 -5.97 1.23 -4.70
C SER A 210 -6.64 -0.10 -5.03
N GLU A 211 -5.98 -0.97 -5.79
CA GLU A 211 -6.48 -2.28 -6.22
C GLU A 211 -5.35 -3.30 -6.30
N SER A 212 -5.70 -4.59 -6.31
CA SER A 212 -4.74 -5.70 -6.43
C SER A 212 -3.96 -5.62 -7.73
N ALA A 213 -2.66 -5.92 -7.66
CA ALA A 213 -1.79 -5.99 -8.82
C ALA A 213 -2.29 -6.97 -9.89
N LEU A 214 -2.95 -8.07 -9.49
CA LEU A 214 -3.57 -9.00 -10.44
C LEU A 214 -4.68 -8.34 -11.26
N VAL A 215 -5.46 -7.45 -10.64
CA VAL A 215 -6.54 -6.73 -11.32
C VAL A 215 -5.98 -5.70 -12.29
N GLU A 216 -4.99 -4.91 -11.86
CA GLU A 216 -4.33 -3.90 -12.71
C GLU A 216 -3.69 -4.54 -13.96
N HIS A 217 -3.13 -5.74 -13.82
CA HIS A 217 -2.51 -6.49 -14.91
C HIS A 217 -3.47 -7.45 -15.64
N GLY A 218 -4.78 -7.42 -15.33
CA GLY A 218 -5.80 -8.25 -15.99
C GLY A 218 -5.64 -9.76 -15.78
N ALA A 219 -4.83 -10.18 -14.82
CA ALA A 219 -4.45 -11.56 -14.57
C ALA A 219 -5.37 -12.23 -13.55
N ARG A 220 -6.69 -12.25 -13.84
CA ARG A 220 -7.71 -12.85 -12.95
C ARG A 220 -7.51 -14.35 -12.73
N ASP A 221 -6.84 -15.03 -13.67
CA ASP A 221 -6.64 -16.48 -13.66
C ASP A 221 -5.16 -16.90 -13.53
N ALA A 222 -4.31 -16.08 -12.91
CA ALA A 222 -2.89 -16.39 -12.73
C ALA A 222 -2.68 -17.73 -12.00
N ILE A 223 -2.35 -18.75 -12.79
CA ILE A 223 -2.20 -20.16 -12.42
C ILE A 223 -1.22 -20.29 -11.25
N SER A 224 -1.70 -20.89 -10.16
CA SER A 224 -0.88 -21.35 -9.04
C SER A 224 0.15 -22.37 -9.52
N PHE A 225 1.44 -22.05 -9.40
CA PHE A 225 2.50 -23.05 -9.55
C PHE A 225 2.90 -23.65 -8.20
N ASN A 226 3.14 -24.96 -8.24
CA ASN A 226 3.35 -25.84 -7.10
C ASN A 226 4.79 -25.75 -6.58
N TRP A 227 4.95 -25.65 -5.26
CA TRP A 227 6.17 -25.35 -4.52
C TRP A 227 6.93 -26.61 -4.07
N LEU A 228 7.46 -27.42 -4.99
CA LEU A 228 8.12 -28.69 -4.61
C LEU A 228 9.49 -28.97 -5.23
N THR A 229 10.34 -27.96 -5.37
CA THR A 229 11.80 -28.22 -5.37
C THR A 229 12.51 -27.29 -4.40
N GLY A 230 12.60 -27.73 -3.15
CA GLY A 230 13.46 -27.16 -2.10
C GLY A 230 14.95 -27.36 -2.36
N LYS A 231 15.38 -27.27 -3.62
CA LYS A 231 16.77 -27.18 -4.02
C LYS A 231 16.85 -26.20 -5.18
N PHE A 232 17.69 -25.18 -5.01
CA PHE A 232 18.28 -24.47 -6.14
C PHE A 232 18.73 -25.54 -7.15
N PRO A 233 18.35 -25.48 -8.45
CA PRO A 233 19.15 -26.19 -9.43
C PRO A 233 20.59 -25.73 -9.21
N ASP A 234 21.53 -26.69 -9.07
CA ASP A 234 22.95 -26.37 -8.94
C ASP A 234 23.27 -25.29 -9.98
N LYS A 235 23.89 -24.19 -9.54
CA LYS A 235 24.33 -23.11 -10.44
C LYS A 235 24.91 -23.78 -11.69
N PRO A 236 24.43 -23.47 -12.90
CA PRO A 236 25.09 -23.98 -14.09
C PRO A 236 26.56 -23.55 -13.98
N ARG A 237 27.45 -24.54 -13.98
CA ARG A 237 28.89 -24.33 -13.98
C ARG A 237 29.32 -23.62 -15.26
#